data_AF-A0A101CBT4-F1
#
_entry.id   AF-A0A101CBT4-F1
#
_cell.length_a   1.000
_cell.length_b   1.000
_cell.length_c   1.000
_cell.angle_alpha   90.00
_cell.angle_beta   90.00
_cell.angle_gamma   90.00
#
_symmetry.space_group_name_H-M   'P 1'
#
loop_
_entity.id
_entity.type
_entity.pdbx_description
1 polymer ?
#
loop_
_entity_poly.entity_id
_entity_poly.type
_entity_poly.pdbx_seq_one_letter_code
_entity_poly.pdbx_strand_id
1 'polypeptide(L)'
;MRQLLIFIIAFFCTGNVYADCAGNGLWVFPKGNTIKQNTIFIIEGYANSQEIILQLNKKHDIYLKSGQQKIKLLVTETYVGQFHLTQAILKPEKELKIGLEYTMHVDNLPEFEKFGKYNNITEKYDLIKYKTLPENDHEKPNLSSKPKEISKGLIHFGCGPSIEVVFTNPAKDKSEIVIKTTVKNLKTKKETTYYIQPDGKKIVIGHGMCSGAFNFENGNNFEVEFSFMDASGNSTVWAGQRIKFTKPTKETDYHED
;
A
#
# COMPACT_ATOMS: atom_id res chain seq x y z
N MET A 1 29.38 3.38 49.71
CA MET A 1 29.91 3.55 48.34
C MET A 1 29.38 2.52 47.34
N ARG A 2 29.38 1.20 47.64
CA ARG A 2 28.88 0.15 46.71
C ARG A 2 27.41 0.31 46.30
N GLN A 3 26.52 0.68 47.23
CA GLN A 3 25.10 0.88 46.94
C GLN A 3 24.83 2.16 46.13
N LEU A 4 25.64 3.21 46.31
CA LEU A 4 25.53 4.45 45.54
C LEU A 4 25.90 4.24 44.07
N LEU A 5 26.89 3.37 43.81
CA LEU A 5 27.32 3.00 42.46
C LEU A 5 26.24 2.24 41.68
N ILE A 6 25.47 1.38 42.35
CA ILE A 6 24.36 0.61 41.74
C ILE A 6 23.23 1.55 41.30
N PHE A 7 22.90 2.56 42.12
CA PHE A 7 21.89 3.56 41.76
C PHE A 7 22.33 4.45 40.59
N ILE A 8 23.62 4.82 40.51
CA ILE A 8 24.14 5.60 39.39
C ILE A 8 24.12 4.78 38.09
N ILE A 9 24.50 3.50 38.11
CA ILE A 9 24.45 2.63 36.93
C ILE A 9 22.99 2.42 36.46
N ALA A 10 22.05 2.23 37.39
CA ALA A 10 20.63 2.08 37.04
C ALA A 10 20.04 3.35 36.38
N PHE A 11 20.53 4.55 36.74
CA PHE A 11 20.09 5.81 36.15
C PHE A 11 20.59 5.99 34.71
N PHE A 12 21.81 5.51 34.40
CA PHE A 12 22.39 5.57 33.05
C PHE A 12 21.85 4.52 32.06
N CYS A 13 21.14 3.49 32.54
CA CYS A 13 20.53 2.47 31.67
C CYS A 13 19.12 2.82 31.16
N THR A 14 18.60 4.02 31.43
CA THR A 14 17.29 4.49 30.91
C THR A 14 17.41 5.18 29.54
N GLY A 15 18.54 5.02 28.84
CA GLY A 15 18.65 5.44 27.45
C GLY A 15 17.52 4.82 26.64
N ASN A 16 16.65 5.66 26.06
CA ASN A 16 15.63 5.22 25.14
C ASN A 16 16.32 4.49 23.99
N VAL A 17 16.27 3.16 24.00
CA VAL A 17 16.62 2.34 22.85
C VAL A 17 15.46 2.52 21.88
N TYR A 18 15.51 3.59 21.10
CA TYR A 18 14.69 3.70 19.91
C TYR A 18 15.20 2.61 18.97
N ALA A 19 14.46 1.50 18.88
CA ALA A 19 14.64 0.61 17.75
C ALA A 19 14.50 1.47 16.49
N ASP A 20 15.41 1.29 15.53
CA ASP A 20 15.50 2.02 14.27
C ASP A 20 14.34 1.65 13.30
N CYS A 21 13.13 1.54 13.84
CA CYS A 21 11.91 1.21 13.12
C CYS A 21 11.33 2.42 12.38
N ALA A 22 12.02 3.57 12.39
CA ALA A 22 11.66 4.77 11.65
C ALA A 22 12.04 4.63 10.16
N GLY A 23 11.51 3.59 9.52
CA GLY A 23 11.66 3.42 8.07
C GLY A 23 10.87 4.50 7.31
N ASN A 24 11.23 4.69 6.05
CA ASN A 24 10.47 5.45 5.06
C ASN A 24 10.48 4.66 3.76
N GLY A 25 9.53 4.93 2.88
CA GLY A 25 9.49 4.30 1.59
C GLY A 25 8.33 4.76 0.74
N LEU A 26 8.60 4.84 -0.56
CA LEU A 26 7.62 5.11 -1.59
C LEU A 26 7.55 3.89 -2.53
N TRP A 27 6.35 3.34 -2.71
CA TRP A 27 6.11 2.26 -3.67
C TRP A 27 5.10 2.68 -4.72
N VAL A 28 5.24 2.08 -5.91
CA VAL A 28 4.41 2.41 -7.06
C VAL A 28 3.76 1.16 -7.63
N PHE A 29 2.47 1.29 -7.96
CA PHE A 29 1.71 0.40 -8.82
C PHE A 29 1.43 1.10 -10.16
N PRO A 30 1.44 0.39 -11.30
CA PRO A 30 1.84 -1.01 -11.47
C PRO A 30 3.34 -1.23 -11.27
N LYS A 31 3.74 -2.46 -10.88
CA LYS A 31 5.13 -2.83 -10.60
C LYS A 31 5.91 -3.23 -11.85
N GLY A 32 5.22 -3.60 -12.93
CA GLY A 32 5.81 -3.95 -14.22
C GLY A 32 6.65 -2.84 -14.85
N ASN A 33 7.25 -3.14 -16.00
CA ASN A 33 8.01 -2.19 -16.82
C ASN A 33 7.26 -1.80 -18.11
N THR A 34 6.02 -2.23 -18.26
CA THR A 34 5.15 -1.89 -19.38
C THR A 34 3.80 -1.40 -18.87
N ILE A 35 3.21 -0.47 -19.60
CA ILE A 35 1.91 0.16 -19.26
C ILE A 35 1.10 0.40 -20.52
N LYS A 36 -0.21 0.52 -20.37
CA LYS A 36 -1.15 0.92 -21.43
C LYS A 36 -1.32 2.44 -21.44
N GLN A 37 -1.90 2.98 -22.50
CA GLN A 37 -1.97 4.45 -22.67
C GLN A 37 -2.86 5.14 -21.63
N ASN A 38 -3.86 4.42 -21.09
CA ASN A 38 -4.79 4.86 -20.06
C ASN A 38 -4.45 4.31 -18.65
N THR A 39 -3.21 3.86 -18.43
CA THR A 39 -2.77 3.35 -17.13
C THR A 39 -2.97 4.37 -16.00
N ILE A 40 -3.46 3.87 -14.87
CA ILE A 40 -3.46 4.57 -13.60
C ILE A 40 -2.20 4.24 -12.81
N PHE A 41 -1.83 5.09 -11.86
CA PHE A 41 -0.76 4.78 -10.93
C PHE A 41 -1.25 4.92 -9.50
N ILE A 42 -0.71 4.09 -8.60
CA ILE A 42 -0.88 4.29 -7.16
C ILE A 42 0.50 4.48 -6.57
N ILE A 43 0.69 5.56 -5.84
CA ILE A 43 1.88 5.79 -5.04
C ILE A 43 1.52 5.68 -3.56
N GLU A 44 2.22 4.83 -2.84
CA GLU A 44 2.04 4.58 -1.40
C GLU A 44 3.27 5.08 -0.65
N GLY A 45 3.04 5.76 0.47
CA GLY A 45 4.06 6.22 1.40
C GLY A 45 3.90 5.57 2.77
N TYR A 46 5.00 5.02 3.29
CA TYR A 46 5.09 4.45 4.63
C TYR A 46 5.71 5.44 5.61
N ALA A 47 5.17 5.49 6.84
CA ALA A 47 5.69 6.25 7.96
C ALA A 47 5.96 7.72 7.60
N ASN A 48 7.22 8.16 7.55
CA ASN A 48 7.57 9.55 7.25
C ASN A 48 7.21 9.97 5.81
N SER A 49 7.08 9.01 4.90
CA SER A 49 6.72 9.25 3.49
C SER A 49 5.23 9.60 3.30
N GLN A 50 4.38 9.42 4.33
CA GLN A 50 2.95 9.72 4.22
C GLN A 50 2.69 11.20 3.90
N GLU A 51 3.47 12.12 4.48
CA GLU A 51 3.32 13.55 4.22
C GLU A 51 3.66 13.89 2.76
N ILE A 52 4.61 13.16 2.15
CA ILE A 52 4.94 13.33 0.73
C ILE A 52 3.71 13.06 -0.12
N ILE A 53 2.98 11.96 0.17
CA ILE A 53 1.75 11.60 -0.53
C ILE A 53 0.68 12.69 -0.40
N LEU A 54 0.48 13.23 0.81
CA LEU A 54 -0.50 14.30 1.08
C LEU A 54 -0.18 15.63 0.36
N GLN A 55 1.09 15.82 0.00
CA GLN A 55 1.63 17.02 -0.64
C GLN A 55 1.99 16.85 -2.13
N LEU A 56 1.64 15.71 -2.75
CA LEU A 56 1.82 15.50 -4.19
C LEU A 56 1.06 16.58 -4.99
N ASN A 57 1.73 17.13 -6.00
CA ASN A 57 1.29 18.28 -6.81
C ASN A 57 1.00 19.58 -6.03
N LYS A 58 1.43 19.67 -4.76
CA LYS A 58 1.43 20.91 -3.96
C LYS A 58 2.85 21.36 -3.64
N LYS A 59 3.65 20.46 -3.06
CA LYS A 59 5.09 20.67 -2.77
C LYS A 59 5.98 19.75 -3.61
N HIS A 60 5.48 18.57 -3.93
CA HIS A 60 6.20 17.54 -4.66
C HIS A 60 5.53 17.30 -6.01
N ASP A 61 6.10 17.82 -7.09
CA ASP A 61 5.57 17.60 -8.44
C ASP A 61 5.81 16.15 -8.87
N ILE A 62 4.76 15.47 -9.33
CA ILE A 62 4.83 14.08 -9.80
C ILE A 62 4.46 13.98 -11.28
N TYR A 63 5.30 13.30 -12.06
CA TYR A 63 5.18 13.28 -13.52
C TYR A 63 5.91 12.09 -14.16
N LEU A 64 5.56 11.84 -15.43
CA LEU A 64 6.28 10.96 -16.34
C LEU A 64 7.14 11.78 -17.29
N LYS A 65 8.38 11.34 -17.54
CA LYS A 65 9.32 12.02 -18.44
C LYS A 65 9.84 11.08 -19.54
N SER A 66 9.83 11.54 -20.78
CA SER A 66 10.45 10.88 -21.93
C SER A 66 11.18 11.90 -22.80
N GLY A 67 12.52 11.89 -22.79
CA GLY A 67 13.32 12.96 -23.40
C GLY A 67 12.98 14.34 -22.83
N GLN A 68 12.54 15.27 -23.69
CA GLN A 68 12.08 16.60 -23.30
C GLN A 68 10.60 16.65 -22.90
N GLN A 69 9.84 15.58 -23.15
CA GLN A 69 8.42 15.53 -22.82
C GLN A 69 8.23 15.24 -21.32
N LYS A 70 7.54 16.14 -20.63
CA LYS A 70 7.03 15.97 -19.26
C LYS A 70 5.50 15.86 -19.31
N ILE A 71 4.94 14.88 -18.60
CA ILE A 71 3.50 14.63 -18.47
C ILE A 71 3.16 14.61 -16.99
N LYS A 72 2.40 15.60 -16.53
CA LYS A 72 1.97 15.63 -15.12
C LYS A 72 1.10 14.42 -14.78
N LEU A 73 1.28 13.87 -13.59
CA LEU A 73 0.40 12.86 -13.01
C LEU A 73 -0.56 13.55 -12.04
N LEU A 74 -1.83 13.64 -12.40
CA LEU A 74 -2.87 14.29 -11.60
C LEU A 74 -3.29 13.37 -10.46
N VAL A 75 -3.30 13.89 -9.23
CA VAL A 75 -3.86 13.18 -8.06
C VAL A 75 -5.38 13.20 -8.18
N THR A 76 -5.99 12.04 -8.36
CA THR A 76 -7.45 11.89 -8.46
C THR A 76 -8.09 11.56 -7.13
N GLU A 77 -7.41 10.75 -6.30
CA GLU A 77 -7.89 10.32 -4.99
C GLU A 77 -6.72 10.20 -4.02
N THR A 78 -6.96 10.40 -2.73
CA THR A 78 -5.98 10.18 -1.66
C THR A 78 -6.64 9.39 -0.53
N TYR A 79 -5.98 8.33 -0.08
CA TYR A 79 -6.47 7.46 0.98
C TYR A 79 -5.45 7.35 2.10
N VAL A 80 -5.89 7.70 3.31
CA VAL A 80 -5.08 7.55 4.53
C VAL A 80 -5.48 6.23 5.19
N GLY A 81 -4.52 5.32 5.30
CA GLY A 81 -4.67 4.07 6.02
C GLY A 81 -4.78 4.29 7.52
N GLN A 82 -5.01 3.21 8.27
CA GLN A 82 -5.13 3.26 9.72
C GLN A 82 -3.82 2.99 10.47
N PHE A 83 -2.77 2.53 9.79
CA PHE A 83 -1.49 2.23 10.42
C PHE A 83 -0.30 2.56 9.51
N HIS A 84 0.18 3.81 9.61
CA HIS A 84 1.40 4.32 8.96
C HIS A 84 1.46 4.19 7.43
N LEU A 85 0.34 4.09 6.73
CA LEU A 85 0.27 4.08 5.27
C LEU A 85 -0.64 5.20 4.76
N THR A 86 -0.23 5.85 3.66
CA THR A 86 -1.06 6.77 2.90
C THR A 86 -0.77 6.56 1.42
N GLN A 87 -1.78 6.64 0.56
CA GLN A 87 -1.62 6.47 -0.88
C GLN A 87 -2.37 7.53 -1.69
N ALA A 88 -1.89 7.79 -2.90
CA ALA A 88 -2.55 8.62 -3.89
C ALA A 88 -2.73 7.85 -5.20
N ILE A 89 -3.91 8.02 -5.81
CA ILE A 89 -4.24 7.46 -7.12
C ILE A 89 -3.99 8.58 -8.12
N LEU A 90 -3.30 8.25 -9.21
CA LEU A 90 -2.79 9.20 -10.18
C LEU A 90 -3.22 8.81 -11.59
N LYS A 91 -3.48 9.82 -12.42
CA LYS A 91 -3.70 9.66 -13.87
C LYS A 91 -2.82 10.62 -14.67
N PRO A 92 -2.26 10.19 -15.81
CA PRO A 92 -1.63 11.11 -16.76
C PRO A 92 -2.60 12.24 -17.15
N GLU A 93 -2.13 13.48 -17.18
CA GLU A 93 -2.93 14.63 -17.63
C GLU A 93 -3.31 14.54 -19.12
N LYS A 94 -2.60 13.70 -19.88
CA LYS A 94 -2.82 13.43 -21.30
C LYS A 94 -2.38 12.01 -21.62
N GLU A 95 -2.92 11.48 -22.72
CA GLU A 95 -2.63 10.14 -23.21
C GLU A 95 -1.13 9.92 -23.45
N LEU A 96 -0.63 8.75 -23.04
CA LEU A 96 0.75 8.36 -23.25
C LEU A 96 0.97 7.94 -24.70
N LYS A 97 2.08 8.39 -25.29
CA LYS A 97 2.47 7.99 -26.65
C LYS A 97 3.01 6.56 -26.67
N ILE A 98 2.45 5.74 -27.56
CA ILE A 98 2.86 4.35 -27.82
C ILE A 98 4.35 4.26 -28.12
N GLY A 99 5.01 3.23 -27.60
CA GLY A 99 6.41 2.91 -27.88
C GLY A 99 7.43 3.74 -27.10
N LEU A 100 7.03 4.86 -26.48
CA LEU A 100 7.92 5.65 -25.64
C LEU A 100 8.17 4.99 -24.28
N GLU A 101 9.42 5.11 -23.82
CA GLU A 101 9.80 4.84 -22.44
C GLU A 101 9.64 6.12 -21.62
N TYR A 102 8.89 6.03 -20.52
CA TYR A 102 8.73 7.07 -19.54
C TYR A 102 9.41 6.68 -18.23
N THR A 103 10.09 7.63 -17.60
CA THR A 103 10.56 7.52 -16.22
C THR A 103 9.63 8.32 -15.32
N MET A 104 9.18 7.74 -14.20
CA MET A 104 8.41 8.45 -13.19
C MET A 104 9.35 9.23 -12.27
N HIS A 105 8.97 10.47 -11.97
CA HIS A 105 9.73 11.38 -11.11
C HIS A 105 8.84 12.02 -10.06
N VAL A 106 9.42 12.30 -8.90
CA VAL A 106 8.87 13.16 -7.86
C VAL A 106 9.94 14.21 -7.53
N ASP A 107 9.64 15.47 -7.80
CA ASP A 107 10.56 16.59 -7.54
C ASP A 107 10.48 17.01 -6.06
N ASN A 108 11.55 17.68 -5.57
CA ASN A 108 11.63 18.28 -4.24
C ASN A 108 11.40 17.31 -3.07
N LEU A 109 11.83 16.05 -3.21
CA LEU A 109 11.79 15.09 -2.11
C LEU A 109 12.73 15.54 -0.97
N PRO A 110 12.33 15.32 0.30
CA PRO A 110 13.22 15.57 1.43
C PRO A 110 14.44 14.64 1.39
N GLU A 111 15.54 15.03 2.06
CA GLU A 111 16.83 14.31 2.00
C GLU A 111 16.74 12.84 2.45
N PHE A 112 15.87 12.55 3.42
CA PHE A 112 15.64 11.21 3.93
C PHE A 112 14.96 10.29 2.92
N GLU A 113 14.33 10.83 1.87
CA GLU A 113 13.53 10.06 0.94
C GLU A 113 14.29 9.70 -0.34
N LYS A 114 14.04 8.48 -0.83
CA LYS A 114 14.49 8.01 -2.14
C LYS A 114 13.29 7.53 -2.93
N PHE A 115 13.26 7.88 -4.21
CA PHE A 115 12.21 7.41 -5.12
C PHE A 115 12.79 6.51 -6.20
N GLY A 116 12.40 5.24 -6.17
CA GLY A 116 12.92 4.21 -7.05
C GLY A 116 12.56 2.81 -6.56
N LYS A 117 12.93 1.79 -7.34
CA LYS A 117 12.84 0.40 -6.90
C LYS A 117 14.16 0.03 -6.21
N TYR A 118 14.10 -0.32 -4.94
CA TYR A 118 15.30 -0.77 -4.24
C TYR A 118 15.80 -2.09 -4.83
N ASN A 119 17.07 -2.12 -5.19
CA ASN A 119 17.75 -3.27 -5.77
C ASN A 119 18.68 -3.87 -4.70
N ASN A 120 18.29 -5.02 -4.16
CA ASN A 120 19.04 -5.69 -3.09
C ASN A 120 20.44 -6.16 -3.52
N ILE A 121 20.73 -6.27 -4.82
CA ILE A 121 22.04 -6.70 -5.32
C ILE A 121 23.00 -5.52 -5.41
N THR A 122 22.52 -4.37 -5.89
CA THR A 122 23.35 -3.17 -6.08
C THR A 122 23.28 -2.21 -4.90
N GLU A 123 22.38 -2.45 -3.95
CA GLU A 123 22.04 -1.60 -2.80
C GLU A 123 21.67 -0.17 -3.21
N LYS A 124 21.01 -0.04 -4.37
CA LYS A 124 20.64 1.25 -4.97
C LYS A 124 19.17 1.27 -5.37
N TYR A 125 18.65 2.49 -5.52
CA TYR A 125 17.31 2.74 -6.04
C TYR A 125 17.38 2.87 -7.56
N ASP A 126 16.82 1.90 -8.26
CA ASP A 126 16.65 1.92 -9.71
C ASP A 126 15.49 2.83 -10.12
N LEU A 127 15.62 3.48 -11.27
CA LEU A 127 14.57 4.35 -11.81
C LEU A 127 13.30 3.56 -12.13
N ILE A 128 12.14 4.17 -11.84
CA ILE A 128 10.84 3.61 -12.18
C ILE A 128 10.55 3.94 -13.65
N LYS A 129 10.72 2.94 -14.51
CA LYS A 129 10.58 3.06 -15.96
C LYS A 129 9.45 2.22 -16.50
N TYR A 130 8.75 2.77 -17.50
CA TYR A 130 7.65 2.12 -18.19
C TYR A 130 7.73 2.33 -19.70
N LYS A 131 7.62 1.25 -20.46
CA LYS A 131 7.38 1.31 -21.91
C LYS A 131 5.88 1.28 -22.20
N THR A 132 5.40 2.24 -22.98
CA THR A 132 3.99 2.32 -23.34
C THR A 132 3.67 1.33 -24.46
N LEU A 133 2.76 0.40 -24.20
CA LEU A 133 2.30 -0.58 -25.18
C LEU A 133 1.22 0.01 -26.11
N PRO A 134 1.07 -0.54 -27.33
CA PRO A 134 -0.10 -0.24 -28.13
C PRO A 134 -1.36 -0.74 -27.42
N GLU A 135 -2.44 0.01 -27.62
CA GLU A 135 -3.81 -0.20 -27.11
C GLU A 135 -4.11 0.47 -25.76
N ASN A 136 -5.34 1.00 -25.69
CA ASN A 136 -6.02 1.26 -24.43
C ASN A 136 -6.64 -0.05 -23.92
N ASP A 137 -6.66 -0.22 -22.61
CA ASP A 137 -7.39 -1.32 -21.98
C ASP A 137 -8.72 -0.83 -21.45
N HIS A 138 -9.81 -1.47 -21.87
CA HIS A 138 -11.17 -1.20 -21.40
C HIS A 138 -11.83 -2.47 -20.84
N GLU A 139 -11.11 -3.60 -20.82
CA GLU A 139 -11.60 -4.85 -20.24
C GLU A 139 -11.57 -4.71 -18.71
N LYS A 140 -12.63 -5.17 -18.05
CA LYS A 140 -12.68 -5.14 -16.58
C LYS A 140 -12.23 -6.48 -16.03
N PRO A 141 -11.61 -6.52 -14.82
CA PRO A 141 -11.29 -7.78 -14.15
C PRO A 141 -12.50 -8.70 -14.05
N ASN A 142 -12.33 -9.97 -14.41
CA ASN A 142 -13.39 -10.97 -14.32
C ASN A 142 -13.38 -11.63 -12.93
N LEU A 143 -14.55 -11.76 -12.30
CA LEU A 143 -14.68 -12.43 -11.01
C LEU A 143 -15.26 -13.83 -11.20
N SER A 144 -14.50 -14.85 -10.77
CA SER A 144 -14.95 -16.25 -10.82
C SER A 144 -15.93 -16.63 -9.70
N SER A 145 -15.92 -15.88 -8.59
CA SER A 145 -16.74 -16.14 -7.41
C SER A 145 -16.75 -14.94 -6.46
N LYS A 146 -17.48 -15.07 -5.35
CA LYS A 146 -17.45 -14.11 -4.23
C LYS A 146 -16.19 -14.31 -3.38
N PRO A 147 -15.51 -13.23 -2.91
CA PRO A 147 -14.49 -13.31 -1.88
C PRO A 147 -15.03 -13.96 -0.60
N LYS A 148 -14.27 -14.88 0.00
CA LYS A 148 -14.62 -15.56 1.25
C LYS A 148 -13.48 -15.41 2.26
N GLU A 149 -13.82 -15.17 3.52
CA GLU A 149 -12.85 -15.26 4.62
C GLU A 149 -12.28 -16.69 4.64
N ILE A 150 -10.96 -16.83 4.69
CA ILE A 150 -10.26 -18.13 4.71
C ILE A 150 -9.40 -18.34 5.96
N SER A 151 -8.76 -17.30 6.48
CA SER A 151 -7.94 -17.40 7.69
C SER A 151 -7.81 -16.06 8.42
N LYS A 152 -7.29 -16.13 9.64
CA LYS A 152 -7.02 -15.01 10.53
C LYS A 152 -5.67 -15.23 11.20
N GLY A 153 -4.85 -14.20 11.23
CA GLY A 153 -3.52 -14.23 11.86
C GLY A 153 -3.43 -13.21 12.98
N LEU A 154 -2.86 -13.61 14.12
CA LEU A 154 -2.41 -12.73 15.19
C LEU A 154 -1.06 -13.24 15.66
N ILE A 155 0.00 -12.51 15.35
CA ILE A 155 1.36 -12.89 15.73
C ILE A 155 1.94 -11.74 16.55
N HIS A 156 2.35 -12.01 17.79
CA HIS A 156 2.98 -10.99 18.63
C HIS A 156 4.48 -10.94 18.38
N PHE A 157 4.98 -9.76 18.06
CA PHE A 157 6.41 -9.49 17.97
C PHE A 157 6.82 -8.47 19.05
N GLY A 158 8.12 -8.32 19.25
CA GLY A 158 8.65 -7.39 20.25
C GLY A 158 8.25 -5.93 20.03
N CYS A 159 8.02 -5.51 18.78
CA CYS A 159 7.62 -4.14 18.41
C CYS A 159 6.11 -3.96 18.20
N GLY A 160 5.30 -4.99 18.46
CA GLY A 160 3.85 -4.97 18.25
C GLY A 160 3.35 -6.18 17.47
N PRO A 161 2.03 -6.41 17.42
CA PRO A 161 1.48 -7.55 16.71
C PRO A 161 1.35 -7.30 15.20
N SER A 162 1.47 -8.37 14.42
CA SER A 162 0.84 -8.47 13.10
C SER A 162 -0.59 -8.99 13.27
N ILE A 163 -1.56 -8.34 12.64
CA ILE A 163 -2.97 -8.70 12.72
C ILE A 163 -3.56 -8.68 11.31
N GLU A 164 -4.06 -9.83 10.87
CA GLU A 164 -4.57 -9.97 9.51
C GLU A 164 -5.82 -10.85 9.42
N VAL A 165 -6.64 -10.55 8.42
CA VAL A 165 -7.75 -11.39 7.98
C VAL A 165 -7.57 -11.61 6.49
N VAL A 166 -7.60 -12.87 6.08
CA VAL A 166 -7.32 -13.27 4.70
C VAL A 166 -8.61 -13.66 4.02
N PHE A 167 -8.83 -13.13 2.83
CA PHE A 167 -9.94 -13.46 1.95
C PHE A 167 -9.45 -14.10 0.65
N THR A 168 -10.29 -14.87 -0.03
CA THR A 168 -10.01 -15.31 -1.40
C THR A 168 -10.01 -14.13 -2.37
N ASN A 169 -9.06 -14.12 -3.31
CA ASN A 169 -9.06 -13.25 -4.49
C ASN A 169 -9.62 -14.03 -5.70
N PRO A 170 -10.87 -13.77 -6.13
CA PRO A 170 -11.49 -14.47 -7.24
C PRO A 170 -11.21 -13.81 -8.60
N ALA A 171 -10.49 -12.68 -8.63
CA ALA A 171 -10.31 -11.87 -9.82
C ALA A 171 -9.24 -12.42 -10.76
N LYS A 172 -9.50 -12.29 -12.05
CA LYS A 172 -8.56 -12.58 -13.13
C LYS A 172 -8.54 -11.42 -14.10
N ASP A 173 -7.34 -11.03 -14.51
CA ASP A 173 -7.10 -9.97 -15.48
C ASP A 173 -5.80 -10.27 -16.23
N LYS A 174 -5.61 -9.63 -17.39
CA LYS A 174 -4.36 -9.73 -18.17
C LYS A 174 -3.27 -8.82 -17.60
N SER A 175 -3.67 -7.80 -16.83
CA SER A 175 -2.79 -6.82 -16.19
C SER A 175 -2.74 -7.03 -14.67
N GLU A 176 -1.88 -6.26 -14.00
CA GLU A 176 -1.83 -6.25 -12.53
C GLU A 176 -3.14 -5.71 -11.95
N ILE A 177 -3.59 -6.27 -10.83
CA ILE A 177 -4.84 -5.92 -10.17
C ILE A 177 -4.56 -5.28 -8.81
N VAL A 178 -5.35 -4.28 -8.46
CA VAL A 178 -5.48 -3.71 -7.11
C VAL A 178 -6.94 -3.76 -6.67
N ILE A 179 -7.14 -3.86 -5.35
CA ILE A 179 -8.46 -4.11 -4.78
C ILE A 179 -8.81 -2.95 -3.86
N LYS A 180 -9.75 -2.11 -4.31
CA LYS A 180 -10.36 -1.09 -3.46
C LYS A 180 -11.15 -1.81 -2.37
N THR A 181 -10.68 -1.66 -1.14
CA THR A 181 -11.19 -2.35 0.03
C THR A 181 -11.73 -1.31 0.99
N THR A 182 -13.00 -1.43 1.37
CA THR A 182 -13.62 -0.57 2.38
C THR A 182 -13.98 -1.41 3.59
N VAL A 183 -13.39 -1.11 4.75
CA VAL A 183 -13.66 -1.77 6.02
C VAL A 183 -14.45 -0.84 6.93
N LYS A 184 -15.57 -1.33 7.46
CA LYS A 184 -16.40 -0.65 8.46
C LYS A 184 -16.26 -1.35 9.81
N ASN A 185 -15.86 -0.61 10.83
CA ASN A 185 -15.97 -1.09 12.22
C ASN A 185 -17.43 -0.94 12.68
N LEU A 186 -18.09 -2.04 13.04
CA LEU A 186 -19.51 -2.00 13.40
C LEU A 186 -19.80 -1.36 14.76
N LYS A 187 -18.80 -1.28 15.65
CA LYS A 187 -18.90 -0.61 16.95
C LYS A 187 -18.75 0.91 16.80
N THR A 188 -17.69 1.37 16.14
CA THR A 188 -17.40 2.81 16.00
C THR A 188 -18.06 3.47 14.80
N LYS A 189 -18.58 2.67 13.86
CA LYS A 189 -19.11 3.09 12.55
C LYS A 189 -18.09 3.74 11.61
N LYS A 190 -16.81 3.84 12.01
CA LYS A 190 -15.73 4.35 11.17
C LYS A 190 -15.55 3.44 9.94
N GLU A 191 -15.49 4.06 8.77
CA GLU A 191 -15.11 3.41 7.52
C GLU A 191 -13.70 3.87 7.11
N THR A 192 -12.93 2.97 6.54
CA THR A 192 -11.65 3.30 5.90
C THR A 192 -11.59 2.56 4.59
N THR A 193 -11.12 3.25 3.57
CA THR A 193 -10.96 2.72 2.22
C THR A 193 -9.49 2.78 1.85
N TYR A 194 -8.99 1.71 1.26
CA TYR A 194 -7.60 1.58 0.81
C TYR A 194 -7.51 0.61 -0.37
N TYR A 195 -6.46 0.72 -1.18
CA TYR A 195 -6.22 -0.17 -2.33
C TYR A 195 -5.17 -1.19 -1.91
N ILE A 196 -5.52 -2.47 -2.02
CA ILE A 196 -4.65 -3.58 -1.61
C ILE A 196 -4.20 -4.32 -2.85
N GLN A 197 -2.89 -4.57 -2.97
CA GLN A 197 -2.39 -5.53 -3.96
C GLN A 197 -2.63 -6.95 -3.43
N PRO A 198 -3.29 -7.82 -4.20
CA PRO A 198 -3.49 -9.20 -3.78
C PRO A 198 -2.17 -9.97 -3.73
N ASP A 199 -2.09 -10.91 -2.80
CA ASP A 199 -1.05 -11.93 -2.79
C ASP A 199 -1.55 -13.18 -3.54
N GLY A 200 -1.41 -13.14 -4.86
CA GLY A 200 -1.93 -14.17 -5.75
C GLY A 200 -3.43 -14.40 -5.57
N LYS A 201 -3.79 -15.53 -4.95
CA LYS A 201 -5.19 -15.93 -4.68
C LYS A 201 -5.73 -15.42 -3.35
N LYS A 202 -4.98 -14.60 -2.62
CA LYS A 202 -5.32 -14.06 -1.30
C LYS A 202 -5.47 -12.55 -1.36
N ILE A 203 -6.42 -12.01 -0.60
CA ILE A 203 -6.55 -10.60 -0.25
C ILE A 203 -6.29 -10.53 1.25
N VAL A 204 -5.18 -9.90 1.65
CA VAL A 204 -4.80 -9.78 3.06
C VAL A 204 -5.17 -8.37 3.51
N ILE A 205 -6.01 -8.26 4.55
CA ILE A 205 -6.38 -6.98 5.15
C ILE A 205 -5.95 -6.95 6.61
N GLY A 206 -5.54 -5.78 7.09
CA GLY A 206 -5.02 -5.59 8.44
C GLY A 206 -3.70 -4.85 8.40
N HIS A 207 -2.77 -5.25 9.26
CA HIS A 207 -1.45 -4.67 9.34
C HIS A 207 -0.39 -5.67 9.83
N GLY A 208 0.84 -5.44 9.38
CA GLY A 208 2.03 -6.07 9.97
C GLY A 208 2.49 -5.34 11.23
N MET A 209 3.69 -5.69 11.69
CA MET A 209 4.30 -5.05 12.87
C MET A 209 4.44 -3.53 12.76
N CYS A 210 4.73 -3.02 11.56
CA CYS A 210 5.13 -1.63 11.38
C CYS A 210 4.12 -0.80 10.58
N SER A 211 3.31 -1.43 9.74
CA SER A 211 2.39 -0.74 8.86
C SER A 211 1.26 -1.62 8.34
N GLY A 212 0.20 -0.96 7.91
CA GLY A 212 -0.94 -1.59 7.24
C GLY A 212 -2.08 -0.64 6.97
N ALA A 213 -2.93 -1.04 6.03
CA ALA A 213 -4.06 -0.23 5.61
C ALA A 213 -5.16 -0.14 6.68
N PHE A 214 -5.33 -1.21 7.46
CA PHE A 214 -6.45 -1.34 8.39
C PHE A 214 -5.96 -1.73 9.77
N ASN A 215 -6.50 -1.07 10.79
CA ASN A 215 -6.28 -1.42 12.19
C ASN A 215 -7.61 -1.90 12.78
N PHE A 216 -7.62 -3.09 13.37
CA PHE A 216 -8.82 -3.69 13.97
C PHE A 216 -9.02 -3.32 15.44
N GLU A 217 -8.41 -2.23 15.89
CA GLU A 217 -8.65 -1.64 17.20
C GLU A 217 -10.11 -1.23 17.42
N ASN A 218 -10.50 -1.18 18.69
CA ASN A 218 -11.78 -0.63 19.14
C ASN A 218 -13.03 -1.30 18.55
N GLY A 219 -12.94 -2.58 18.16
CA GLY A 219 -14.08 -3.36 17.70
C GLY A 219 -13.75 -4.86 17.62
N ASN A 220 -14.80 -5.68 17.59
CA ASN A 220 -14.66 -7.13 17.35
C ASN A 220 -15.35 -7.57 16.06
N ASN A 221 -16.26 -6.74 15.52
CA ASN A 221 -17.11 -7.07 14.38
C ASN A 221 -16.97 -5.99 13.33
N PHE A 222 -16.79 -6.42 12.08
CA PHE A 222 -16.48 -5.57 10.96
C PHE A 222 -17.27 -6.03 9.73
N GLU A 223 -17.40 -5.13 8.77
CA GLU A 223 -17.88 -5.42 7.42
C GLU A 223 -16.83 -4.97 6.41
N VAL A 224 -16.60 -5.77 5.37
CA VAL A 224 -15.71 -5.42 4.27
C VAL A 224 -16.43 -5.50 2.93
N GLU A 225 -16.10 -4.57 2.04
CA GLU A 225 -16.47 -4.60 0.63
C GLU A 225 -15.21 -4.51 -0.25
N PHE A 226 -15.27 -5.14 -1.41
CA PHE A 226 -14.16 -5.20 -2.36
C PHE A 226 -14.60 -4.73 -3.76
N SER A 227 -13.78 -3.94 -4.42
CA SER A 227 -13.89 -3.63 -5.85
C SER A 227 -12.54 -3.87 -6.51
N PHE A 228 -12.55 -4.64 -7.60
CA PHE A 228 -11.33 -5.10 -8.27
C PHE A 228 -11.05 -4.19 -9.45
N MET A 229 -9.83 -3.66 -9.53
CA MET A 229 -9.43 -2.69 -10.54
C MET A 229 -8.13 -3.13 -11.19
N ASP A 230 -8.10 -3.06 -12.51
CA ASP A 230 -6.90 -3.36 -13.30
C ASP A 230 -5.91 -2.18 -13.31
N ALA A 231 -4.77 -2.34 -14.00
CA ALA A 231 -3.76 -1.29 -14.13
C ALA A 231 -4.22 -0.08 -14.99
N SER A 232 -5.37 -0.16 -15.64
CA SER A 232 -5.93 0.87 -16.53
C SER A 232 -7.15 1.58 -15.93
N GLY A 233 -7.52 1.24 -14.69
CA GLY A 233 -8.61 1.85 -13.94
C GLY A 233 -9.99 1.23 -14.22
N ASN A 234 -10.07 0.16 -14.99
CA ASN A 234 -11.31 -0.58 -15.22
C ASN A 234 -11.66 -1.37 -13.97
N SER A 235 -12.87 -1.15 -13.45
CA SER A 235 -13.29 -1.72 -12.17
C SER A 235 -14.49 -2.65 -12.30
N THR A 236 -14.41 -3.77 -11.60
CA THR A 236 -15.54 -4.66 -11.29
C THR A 236 -15.88 -4.55 -9.82
N VAL A 237 -16.99 -3.89 -9.54
CA VAL A 237 -17.52 -3.71 -8.18
C VAL A 237 -18.18 -5.02 -7.73
N TRP A 238 -17.93 -5.43 -6.48
CA TRP A 238 -18.70 -6.49 -5.87
C TRP A 238 -20.17 -6.05 -5.68
N ALA A 239 -21.10 -6.78 -6.31
CA ALA A 239 -22.52 -6.43 -6.30
C ALA A 239 -23.30 -6.99 -5.10
N GLY A 240 -22.70 -7.85 -4.26
CA GLY A 240 -23.40 -8.44 -3.13
C GLY A 240 -23.23 -7.67 -1.83
N GLN A 241 -23.85 -8.19 -0.76
CA GLN A 241 -23.70 -7.61 0.58
C GLN A 241 -22.24 -7.65 1.06
N ARG A 242 -21.88 -6.65 1.87
CA ARG A 242 -20.61 -6.60 2.59
C ARG A 242 -20.40 -7.89 3.40
N ILE A 243 -19.16 -8.35 3.45
CA ILE A 243 -18.79 -9.58 4.15
C ILE A 243 -18.54 -9.22 5.61
N LYS A 244 -19.26 -9.88 6.52
CA LYS A 244 -19.03 -9.74 7.96
C LYS A 244 -17.85 -10.59 8.38
N PHE A 245 -16.99 -10.04 9.21
CA PHE A 245 -15.87 -10.75 9.81
C PHE A 245 -15.59 -10.24 11.22
N THR A 246 -14.78 -10.99 11.95
CA THR A 246 -14.29 -10.61 13.28
C THR A 246 -12.79 -10.41 13.27
N LYS A 247 -12.27 -9.61 14.19
CA LYS A 247 -10.81 -9.53 14.34
C LYS A 247 -10.23 -10.87 14.82
N PRO A 248 -8.96 -11.16 14.52
CA PRO A 248 -8.22 -12.25 15.14
C PRO A 248 -8.15 -12.06 16.67
N THR A 249 -8.29 -13.16 17.43
CA THR A 249 -8.21 -13.14 18.91
C THR A 249 -7.33 -14.24 19.49
N LYS A 250 -6.92 -15.20 18.67
CA LYS A 250 -6.04 -16.30 19.06
C LYS A 250 -4.72 -16.10 18.38
N GLU A 251 -3.64 -16.23 19.14
CA GLU A 251 -2.29 -16.21 18.60
C GLU A 251 -2.10 -17.39 17.64
N THR A 252 -1.46 -17.11 16.51
CA THR A 252 -1.12 -18.05 15.46
C THR A 252 0.39 -18.18 15.36
N ASP A 253 0.90 -19.37 15.05
CA ASP A 253 2.33 -19.58 14.88
C ASP A 253 2.80 -19.07 13.51
N TYR A 254 4.03 -18.56 13.43
CA TYR A 254 4.60 -17.97 12.21
C TYR A 254 4.88 -19.02 11.11
N HIS A 255 4.91 -20.30 11.47
CA HIS A 255 5.31 -21.40 10.58
C HIS A 255 4.15 -22.17 9.93
N GLU A 256 2.89 -21.74 10.08
CA GLU A 256 1.72 -22.49 9.62
C GLU A 256 1.15 -22.09 8.23
N ASP A 257 1.84 -21.25 7.44
CA ASP A 257 1.38 -20.81 6.11
C ASP A 257 2.00 -21.54 4.90
#